data_AF-A0A1A6G1M1-F1
#
_entry.id   AF-A0A1A6G1M1-F1
#
_cell.length_a   1.000
_cell.length_b   1.000
_cell.length_c   1.000
_cell.angle_alpha   90.00
_cell.angle_beta   90.00
_cell.angle_gamma   90.00
#
_symmetry.space_group_name_H-M   'P 1'
#
loop_
_entity.id
_entity.type
_entity.pdbx_description
1 polymer ?
#
loop_
_entity_poly.entity_id
_entity_poly.type
_entity_poly.pdbx_seq_one_letter_code
_entity_poly.pdbx_strand_id
1 'polypeptide(L)'
;VTGSWNTFKGVNCTDITVTKCDFTGGGRLKGFPGLYSVFLRVRARQGERTSGWVTSARFQRYCNVTVGPPKNISVTPGQGSLIIHFSPPFDVIREATFGYRVHYWEKAGTKQVRGPFKENSIVLDNLTPFRVYCLQMEAQLIVRDRNICRPGPSLSNVSCHETTASDSTSLQVILIPVWIFLFVVVLTGACLFLFLKYESRVKYWFQAPPNIPEQIKEYLKDPDEPIFEALDMDSSPKDDAWDSVSIISSPEKEQDDVLQTL
;
A
#
# COMPACT_ATOMS: atom_id res chain seq x y z
N VAL A 1 34.68 -33.69 39.47
CA VAL A 1 33.32 -34.18 39.13
C VAL A 1 33.30 -35.68 39.34
N THR A 2 32.75 -36.12 40.47
CA THR A 2 32.56 -37.54 40.81
C THR A 2 31.21 -37.98 40.26
N GLY A 3 31.21 -38.89 39.28
CA GLY A 3 30.02 -39.38 38.61
C GLY A 3 30.33 -40.48 37.61
N SER A 4 29.34 -41.31 37.30
CA SER A 4 29.45 -42.36 36.29
C SER A 4 29.57 -41.75 34.90
N TRP A 5 30.59 -42.14 34.15
CA TRP A 5 30.83 -41.69 32.78
C TRP A 5 30.30 -42.72 31.80
N ASN A 6 29.39 -42.30 30.93
CA ASN A 6 28.81 -43.16 29.90
C ASN A 6 29.35 -42.80 28.52
N THR A 7 29.68 -43.82 27.72
CA THR A 7 29.97 -43.63 26.30
C THR A 7 28.71 -43.15 25.59
N PHE A 8 28.80 -42.04 24.88
CA PHE A 8 27.68 -41.48 24.15
C PHE A 8 27.37 -42.33 22.92
N LYS A 9 26.33 -43.19 23.00
CA LYS A 9 25.98 -44.15 21.93
C LYS A 9 25.38 -43.51 20.67
N GLY A 10 24.97 -42.25 20.72
CA GLY A 10 24.28 -41.58 19.62
C GLY A 10 25.19 -41.00 18.52
N VAL A 11 26.49 -40.87 18.79
CA VAL A 11 27.48 -40.29 17.87
C VAL A 11 28.75 -41.14 17.96
N ASN A 12 29.27 -41.59 16.82
CA ASN A 12 30.49 -42.39 16.78
C ASN A 12 31.73 -41.50 16.66
N CYS A 13 32.34 -41.17 17.80
CA CYS A 13 33.62 -40.47 17.87
C CYS A 13 34.70 -41.31 18.57
N THR A 14 34.60 -42.63 18.42
CA THR A 14 35.59 -43.56 18.96
C THR A 14 36.74 -43.71 17.96
N ASP A 15 37.98 -43.55 18.44
CA ASP A 15 39.21 -43.74 17.65
C ASP A 15 39.24 -42.98 16.31
N ILE A 16 38.68 -41.77 16.29
CA ILE A 16 38.75 -40.86 15.14
C ILE A 16 40.12 -40.20 15.04
N THR A 17 40.62 -40.02 13.81
CA THR A 17 41.89 -39.33 13.55
C THR A 17 41.76 -37.80 13.53
N VAL A 18 40.54 -37.30 13.36
CA VAL A 18 40.23 -35.86 13.32
C VAL A 18 40.03 -35.29 14.72
N THR A 19 40.35 -34.01 14.89
CA THR A 19 40.24 -33.28 16.17
C THR A 19 38.85 -32.68 16.41
N LYS A 20 37.84 -33.14 15.66
CA LYS A 20 36.45 -32.65 15.73
C LYS A 20 35.47 -33.81 15.80
N CYS A 21 34.54 -33.72 16.74
CA CYS A 21 33.43 -34.66 16.88
C CYS A 21 32.10 -33.88 16.80
N ASP A 22 31.23 -34.26 15.86
CA ASP A 22 29.95 -33.58 15.64
C ASP A 22 28.80 -34.30 16.36
N PHE A 23 28.25 -33.64 17.38
CA PHE A 23 27.14 -34.16 18.17
C PHE A 23 25.75 -33.77 17.62
N THR A 24 25.69 -33.10 16.46
CA THR A 24 24.44 -32.62 15.85
C THR A 24 23.72 -33.68 15.01
N GLY A 25 24.44 -34.68 14.49
CA GLY A 25 23.94 -35.68 13.52
C GLY A 25 23.00 -36.77 14.05
N GLY A 26 22.57 -36.72 15.32
CA GLY A 26 21.79 -37.78 15.98
C GLY A 26 20.26 -37.65 15.91
N GLY A 27 19.71 -36.93 14.92
CA GLY A 27 18.28 -36.63 14.85
C GLY A 27 17.79 -35.71 15.99
N ARG A 28 16.47 -35.58 16.16
CA ARG A 28 15.85 -34.64 17.12
C ARG A 28 16.41 -34.85 18.54
N LEU A 29 17.33 -33.98 18.97
CA LEU A 29 17.52 -33.63 20.38
C LEU A 29 18.08 -34.73 21.31
N LYS A 30 18.66 -35.85 20.83
CA LYS A 30 19.02 -36.99 21.69
C LYS A 30 20.36 -36.92 22.44
N GLY A 31 21.11 -35.82 22.35
CA GLY A 31 22.42 -35.69 23.02
C GLY A 31 22.41 -35.00 24.37
N PHE A 32 21.85 -33.80 24.40
CA PHE A 32 21.95 -32.91 25.54
C PHE A 32 20.60 -32.28 25.80
N PRO A 33 19.88 -32.67 26.87
CA PRO A 33 18.61 -32.06 27.20
C PRO A 33 18.84 -30.58 27.57
N GLY A 34 17.98 -29.69 27.05
CA GLY A 34 18.30 -28.26 26.87
C GLY A 34 18.72 -27.48 28.13
N LEU A 35 18.26 -27.92 29.31
CA LEU A 35 18.53 -27.32 30.61
C LEU A 35 19.65 -28.01 31.41
N TYR A 36 20.04 -29.22 31.02
CA TYR A 36 21.00 -30.00 31.78
C TYR A 36 22.42 -29.61 31.39
N SER A 37 23.28 -29.61 32.41
CA SER A 37 24.69 -29.34 32.24
C SER A 37 25.43 -30.62 31.89
N VAL A 38 26.31 -30.52 30.91
CA VAL A 38 27.03 -31.66 30.37
C VAL A 38 28.52 -31.35 30.38
N PHE A 39 29.29 -32.38 30.67
CA PHE A 39 30.74 -32.39 30.61
C PHE A 39 31.14 -33.49 29.64
N LEU A 40 31.98 -33.17 28.67
CA LEU A 40 32.55 -34.12 27.73
C LEU A 40 33.98 -34.42 28.15
N ARG A 41 34.48 -35.59 27.76
CA ARG A 41 35.90 -35.91 27.92
C ARG A 41 36.44 -36.60 26.70
N VAL A 42 37.70 -36.34 26.40
CA VAL A 42 38.42 -36.92 25.27
C VAL A 42 39.76 -37.47 25.74
N ARG A 43 40.28 -38.46 25.02
CA ARG A 43 41.64 -38.98 25.18
C ARG A 43 42.20 -39.35 23.82
N ALA A 44 43.51 -39.29 23.68
CA ALA A 44 44.21 -39.77 22.49
C ALA A 44 44.62 -41.23 22.64
N ARG A 45 44.70 -41.95 21.52
CA ARG A 45 45.21 -43.32 21.43
C ARG A 45 46.29 -43.38 20.35
N GLN A 46 47.40 -44.06 20.65
CA GLN A 46 48.46 -44.38 19.70
C GLN A 46 48.83 -45.86 19.87
N GLY A 47 48.37 -46.71 18.94
CA GLY A 47 48.45 -48.17 19.11
C GLY A 47 47.73 -48.61 20.38
N GLU A 48 48.43 -49.33 21.27
CA GLU A 48 47.89 -49.75 22.57
C GLU A 48 48.04 -48.70 23.68
N ARG A 49 48.74 -47.59 23.43
CA ARG A 49 48.93 -46.52 24.42
C ARG A 49 47.76 -45.55 24.39
N THR A 50 47.32 -45.09 25.56
CA THR A 50 46.28 -44.06 25.70
C THR A 50 46.76 -42.92 26.59
N SER A 51 46.31 -41.70 26.29
CA SER A 51 46.56 -40.54 27.16
C SER A 51 45.61 -40.55 28.37
N GLY A 52 45.90 -39.68 29.34
CA GLY A 52 44.90 -39.29 30.34
C GLY A 52 43.66 -38.67 29.69
N TRP A 53 42.52 -38.75 30.38
CA TRP A 53 41.28 -38.09 29.97
C TRP A 53 41.35 -36.59 30.24
N VAL A 54 40.97 -35.78 29.26
CA VAL A 54 40.79 -34.33 29.41
C VAL A 54 39.31 -34.01 29.39
N THR A 55 38.82 -33.24 30.36
CA THR A 55 37.41 -32.87 30.50
C THR A 55 37.15 -31.47 29.95
N SER A 56 36.03 -31.28 29.28
CA SER A 56 35.57 -29.99 28.75
C SER A 56 35.06 -29.07 29.85
N ALA A 57 34.95 -27.78 29.53
CA ALA A 57 34.14 -26.87 30.33
C ALA A 57 32.67 -27.34 30.39
N ARG A 58 31.95 -26.85 31.41
CA ARG A 58 30.52 -27.06 31.57
C ARG A 58 29.78 -26.50 30.35
N PHE A 59 28.98 -27.34 29.70
CA PHE A 59 28.14 -26.93 28.58
C PHE A 59 26.66 -27.11 28.93
N GLN A 60 25.86 -26.06 28.77
CA GLN A 60 24.41 -26.13 28.85
C GLN A 60 23.83 -25.55 27.56
N ARG A 61 23.11 -26.38 26.80
CA ARG A 61 22.70 -26.04 25.44
C ARG A 61 21.98 -24.69 25.34
N TYR A 62 20.90 -24.45 26.09
CA TYR A 62 20.18 -23.17 25.97
C TYR A 62 20.94 -21.95 26.51
N CYS A 63 22.03 -22.14 27.27
CA CYS A 63 22.86 -21.03 27.76
C CYS A 63 24.07 -20.74 26.85
N ASN A 64 24.66 -21.78 26.26
CA ASN A 64 25.91 -21.69 25.51
C ASN A 64 25.72 -21.83 24.00
N VAL A 65 24.50 -22.01 23.52
CA VAL A 65 24.20 -22.07 22.08
C VAL A 65 24.39 -20.71 21.42
N THR A 66 24.87 -20.70 20.19
CA THR A 66 24.81 -19.53 19.30
C THR A 66 23.48 -19.57 18.54
N VAL A 67 22.64 -18.55 18.75
CA VAL A 67 21.32 -18.47 18.09
C VAL A 67 21.48 -17.74 16.76
N GLY A 68 21.23 -18.46 15.66
CA GLY A 68 21.14 -17.87 14.33
C GLY A 68 19.82 -17.09 14.12
N PRO A 69 19.69 -16.35 13.00
CA PRO A 69 18.45 -15.70 12.63
C PRO A 69 17.32 -16.71 12.33
N PRO A 70 16.06 -16.27 12.24
CA PRO A 70 14.97 -17.10 11.77
C PRO A 70 15.25 -17.75 10.41
N LYS A 71 14.68 -18.93 10.18
CA LYS A 71 14.80 -19.69 8.93
C LYS A 71 13.61 -19.43 8.01
N ASN A 72 13.79 -19.68 6.72
CA ASN A 72 12.71 -19.65 5.72
C ASN A 72 11.89 -18.36 5.78
N ILE A 73 12.56 -17.21 5.85
CA ILE A 73 11.92 -15.90 5.91
C ILE A 73 11.31 -15.62 4.55
N SER A 74 9.98 -15.48 4.48
CA SER A 74 9.24 -14.99 3.32
C SER A 74 8.47 -13.74 3.69
N VAL A 75 8.41 -12.79 2.76
CA VAL A 75 7.74 -11.51 2.96
C VAL A 75 6.76 -11.32 1.81
N THR A 76 5.50 -11.18 2.15
CA THR A 76 4.40 -10.89 1.23
C THR A 76 4.02 -9.42 1.38
N PRO A 77 4.24 -8.59 0.35
CA PRO A 77 3.84 -7.20 0.41
C PRO A 77 2.32 -7.04 0.32
N GLY A 78 1.80 -6.10 1.10
CA GLY A 78 0.40 -5.69 1.08
C GLY A 78 0.26 -4.17 1.03
N GLN A 79 -0.99 -3.71 1.04
CA GLN A 79 -1.33 -2.29 1.07
C GLN A 79 -0.83 -1.69 2.39
N GLY A 80 0.15 -0.80 2.31
CA GLY A 80 0.74 -0.16 3.49
C GLY A 80 1.20 -1.16 4.56
N SER A 81 1.56 -2.38 4.15
CA SER A 81 1.92 -3.44 5.08
C SER A 81 2.88 -4.47 4.46
N LEU A 82 3.62 -5.17 5.31
CA LEU A 82 4.43 -6.33 4.94
C LEU A 82 4.07 -7.49 5.87
N ILE A 83 3.66 -8.62 5.31
CA ILE A 83 3.35 -9.84 6.05
C ILE A 83 4.58 -10.74 5.99
N ILE A 84 5.15 -11.06 7.14
CA ILE A 84 6.41 -11.78 7.26
C ILE A 84 6.13 -13.15 7.87
N HIS A 85 6.43 -14.22 7.14
CA HIS A 85 6.37 -15.60 7.62
C HIS A 85 7.78 -16.17 7.75
N PHE A 86 8.01 -16.96 8.79
CA PHE A 86 9.32 -17.57 9.02
C PHE A 86 9.20 -18.82 9.90
N SER A 87 10.32 -19.49 10.08
CA SER A 87 10.46 -20.66 10.96
C SER A 87 11.50 -20.38 12.05
N PRO A 88 11.38 -21.01 13.23
CA PRO A 88 12.37 -20.87 14.28
C PRO A 88 13.77 -21.34 13.82
N PRO A 89 14.86 -20.81 14.40
CA PRO A 89 16.21 -21.26 14.08
C PRO A 89 16.41 -22.76 14.31
N PHE A 90 15.79 -23.31 15.36
CA PHE A 90 15.78 -24.74 15.69
C PHE A 90 14.60 -25.09 16.60
N ASP A 91 14.28 -26.37 16.70
CA ASP A 91 13.24 -26.87 17.60
C ASP A 91 13.62 -26.66 19.07
N VAL A 92 12.70 -26.07 19.83
CA VAL A 92 12.76 -25.93 21.29
C VAL A 92 11.60 -26.70 21.93
N ILE A 93 11.87 -27.30 23.09
CA ILE A 93 10.86 -27.96 23.93
C ILE A 93 10.34 -26.95 24.96
N ARG A 94 9.23 -27.28 25.63
CA ARG A 94 8.40 -26.47 26.55
C ARG A 94 9.15 -25.54 27.51
N GLU A 95 10.42 -25.79 27.80
CA GLU A 95 11.27 -25.03 28.70
C GLU A 95 11.85 -23.74 28.09
N ALA A 96 11.78 -23.59 26.76
CA ALA A 96 12.27 -22.41 26.05
C ALA A 96 11.33 -21.97 24.93
N THR A 97 11.36 -20.67 24.62
CA THR A 97 10.60 -20.06 23.53
C THR A 97 11.49 -19.09 22.76
N PHE A 98 11.15 -18.78 21.53
CA PHE A 98 11.76 -17.66 20.82
C PHE A 98 10.90 -16.41 20.95
N GLY A 99 11.57 -15.26 21.09
CA GLY A 99 11.00 -13.95 20.84
C GLY A 99 11.65 -13.35 19.60
N TYR A 100 10.86 -12.78 18.71
CA TYR A 100 11.34 -12.28 17.43
C TYR A 100 11.23 -10.76 17.37
N ARG A 101 12.26 -10.09 16.87
CA ARG A 101 12.22 -8.65 16.60
C ARG A 101 12.46 -8.41 15.12
N VAL A 102 11.72 -7.44 14.59
CA VAL A 102 11.88 -7.01 13.21
C VAL A 102 12.47 -5.61 13.23
N HIS A 103 13.66 -5.49 12.66
CA HIS A 103 14.32 -4.23 12.43
C HIS A 103 14.00 -3.80 11.01
N TYR A 104 13.42 -2.63 10.79
CA TYR A 104 12.97 -2.19 9.47
C TYR A 104 13.20 -0.69 9.26
N TRP A 105 13.40 -0.29 8.02
CA TRP A 105 13.58 1.11 7.62
C TRP A 105 13.15 1.33 6.19
N GLU A 106 12.67 2.53 5.88
CA GLU A 106 12.59 2.99 4.49
C GLU A 106 14.02 3.21 3.98
N LYS A 107 14.27 3.04 2.66
CA LYS A 107 15.61 3.16 2.05
C LYS A 107 16.38 4.45 2.42
N ALA A 108 15.68 5.56 2.69
CA ALA A 108 16.24 6.83 3.14
C ALA A 108 15.82 7.23 4.57
N GLY A 109 15.22 6.29 5.31
CA GLY A 109 14.63 6.51 6.62
C GLY A 109 15.52 6.04 7.78
N THR A 110 15.00 6.25 8.99
CA THR A 110 15.64 5.77 10.22
C THR A 110 15.24 4.33 10.52
N LYS A 111 16.17 3.57 11.10
CA LYS A 111 15.94 2.19 11.55
C LYS A 111 14.98 2.14 12.74
N GLN A 112 13.90 1.40 12.56
CA GLN A 112 12.87 1.12 13.55
C GLN A 112 12.93 -0.34 13.99
N VAL A 113 12.44 -0.63 15.19
CA VAL A 113 12.39 -1.99 15.75
C VAL A 113 11.00 -2.29 16.29
N ARG A 114 10.43 -3.42 15.90
CA ARG A 114 9.12 -3.90 16.38
C ARG A 114 9.24 -5.28 17.02
N GLY A 115 8.46 -5.53 18.06
CA GLY A 115 8.43 -6.78 18.82
C GLY A 115 8.75 -6.58 20.31
N PRO A 116 9.04 -7.66 21.07
CA PRO A 116 9.19 -9.04 20.61
C PRO A 116 7.85 -9.72 20.27
N PHE A 117 7.83 -10.48 19.19
CA PHE A 117 6.72 -11.33 18.77
C PHE A 117 6.96 -12.79 19.17
N LYS A 118 5.88 -13.53 19.40
CA LYS A 118 5.96 -14.98 19.69
C LYS A 118 5.47 -15.83 18.52
N GLU A 119 4.61 -15.28 17.67
CA GLU A 119 4.16 -15.95 16.46
C GLU A 119 5.24 -15.98 15.39
N ASN A 120 5.11 -16.94 14.48
CA ASN A 120 5.96 -17.10 13.31
C ASN A 120 5.43 -16.32 12.08
N SER A 121 4.38 -15.52 12.29
CA SER A 121 3.72 -14.69 11.29
C SER A 121 3.57 -13.30 11.88
N ILE A 122 4.23 -12.30 11.29
CA ILE A 122 4.23 -10.93 11.77
C ILE A 122 3.69 -10.03 10.68
N VAL A 123 2.73 -9.16 11.02
CA VAL A 123 2.25 -8.11 10.12
C VAL A 123 2.91 -6.79 10.54
N LEU A 124 3.74 -6.24 9.66
CA LEU A 124 4.20 -4.86 9.76
C LEU A 124 3.17 -3.98 9.05
N ASP A 125 2.27 -3.38 9.80
CA ASP A 125 1.29 -2.40 9.32
C ASP A 125 1.79 -0.95 9.43
N ASN A 126 0.93 0.00 9.05
CA ASN A 126 1.18 1.44 9.09
C ASN A 126 2.42 1.87 8.30
N LEU A 127 2.70 1.16 7.21
CA LEU A 127 3.72 1.55 6.23
C LEU A 127 3.08 2.41 5.16
N THR A 128 3.87 3.30 4.55
CA THR A 128 3.40 4.09 3.41
C THR A 128 3.33 3.20 2.15
N PRO A 129 2.20 3.18 1.42
CA PRO A 129 2.08 2.47 0.14
C PRO A 129 3.13 2.92 -0.89
N PHE A 130 3.48 2.04 -1.83
CA PHE A 130 4.49 2.29 -2.88
C PHE A 130 5.86 2.74 -2.35
N ARG A 131 6.24 2.32 -1.15
CA ARG A 131 7.58 2.57 -0.61
C ARG A 131 8.35 1.27 -0.41
N VAL A 132 9.66 1.38 -0.60
CA VAL A 132 10.60 0.28 -0.38
C VAL A 132 11.09 0.31 1.05
N TYR A 133 10.78 -0.76 1.78
CA TYR A 133 11.25 -1.01 3.13
C TYR A 133 12.25 -2.15 3.14
N CYS A 134 13.37 -1.94 3.81
CA CYS A 134 14.35 -2.96 4.09
C CYS A 134 14.17 -3.46 5.53
N LEU A 135 14.32 -4.76 5.74
CA LEU A 135 14.16 -5.39 7.05
C LEU A 135 15.24 -6.43 7.36
N GLN A 136 15.47 -6.61 8.66
CA GLN A 136 16.27 -7.67 9.26
C GLN A 136 15.49 -8.29 10.40
N MET A 137 15.56 -9.60 10.52
CA MET A 137 14.93 -10.34 11.61
C MET A 137 15.97 -10.79 12.62
N GLU A 138 15.55 -10.75 13.89
CA GLU A 138 16.34 -11.19 15.03
C GLU A 138 15.53 -12.23 15.80
N ALA A 139 16.17 -13.35 16.18
CA ALA A 139 15.59 -14.35 17.06
C ALA A 139 16.33 -14.35 18.40
N GLN A 140 15.58 -14.19 19.50
CA GLN A 140 16.09 -14.26 20.85
C GLN A 140 15.55 -15.51 21.54
N LEU A 141 16.43 -16.39 22.02
CA LEU A 141 16.04 -17.54 22.82
C LEU A 141 15.77 -17.10 24.27
N ILE A 142 14.59 -17.44 24.78
CA ILE A 142 14.13 -17.13 26.13
C ILE A 142 13.86 -18.45 26.87
N VAL A 143 14.51 -18.66 28.01
CA VAL A 143 14.36 -19.87 28.83
C VAL A 143 13.43 -19.57 30.01
N ARG A 144 12.33 -20.33 30.15
CA ARG A 144 11.19 -20.00 31.04
C ARG A 144 11.58 -19.88 32.52
N ASP A 145 12.39 -20.81 33.04
CA ASP A 145 12.72 -20.87 34.47
C ASP A 145 14.08 -20.27 34.82
N ARG A 146 14.81 -19.75 33.84
CA ARG A 146 16.15 -19.20 34.03
C ARG A 146 16.34 -17.98 33.14
N ASN A 147 15.91 -16.82 33.62
CA ASN A 147 16.32 -15.51 33.08
C ASN A 147 17.85 -15.26 33.16
N ILE A 148 18.62 -16.26 33.58
CA ILE A 148 20.07 -16.21 33.86
C ILE A 148 20.87 -16.24 32.55
N CYS A 149 20.37 -16.87 31.49
CA CYS A 149 21.11 -17.01 30.24
C CYS A 149 20.30 -16.45 29.07
N ARG A 150 20.90 -15.50 28.35
CA ARG A 150 20.39 -15.00 27.08
C ARG A 150 21.48 -15.16 26.04
N PRO A 151 21.46 -16.24 25.24
CA PRO A 151 22.31 -16.34 24.06
C PRO A 151 22.23 -15.07 23.22
N GLY A 152 23.38 -14.62 22.72
CA GLY A 152 23.45 -13.47 21.83
C GLY A 152 22.59 -13.71 20.58
N PRO A 153 21.74 -12.74 20.19
CA PRO A 153 20.96 -12.85 18.97
C PRO A 153 21.83 -12.57 17.74
N SER A 154 21.47 -13.20 16.62
CA SER A 154 22.06 -12.91 15.30
C SER A 154 21.00 -12.30 14.40
N LEU A 155 21.40 -11.28 13.63
CA LEU A 155 20.54 -10.64 12.63
C LEU A 155 20.54 -11.45 11.33
N SER A 156 19.40 -11.48 10.66
CA SER A 156 19.31 -11.98 9.29
C SER A 156 19.99 -11.03 8.32
N ASN A 157 20.21 -11.52 7.10
CA ASN A 157 20.52 -10.65 5.97
C ASN A 157 19.39 -9.62 5.76
N VAL A 158 19.77 -8.48 5.19
CA VAL A 158 18.82 -7.43 4.82
C VAL A 158 18.02 -7.91 3.62
N SER A 159 16.69 -7.79 3.71
CA SER A 159 15.77 -8.02 2.59
C SER A 159 14.92 -6.78 2.37
N CYS A 160 14.75 -6.35 1.13
CA CYS A 160 13.99 -5.14 0.81
C CYS A 160 12.77 -5.48 -0.04
N HIS A 161 11.62 -4.90 0.33
CA HIS A 161 10.32 -5.17 -0.30
C HIS A 161 9.57 -3.85 -0.49
N GLU A 162 8.86 -3.76 -1.62
CA GLU A 162 8.01 -2.63 -1.95
C GLU A 162 6.56 -2.94 -1.55
N THR A 163 5.93 -2.06 -0.78
CA THR A 163 4.51 -2.18 -0.39
C THR A 163 3.58 -1.93 -1.58
N THR A 164 2.44 -2.62 -1.65
CA THR A 164 1.52 -2.51 -2.79
C THR A 164 0.57 -1.32 -2.71
N ALA A 165 -0.12 -1.09 -3.83
CA ALA A 165 -1.16 -0.09 -3.99
C ALA A 165 -2.31 -0.27 -2.99
N SER A 166 -2.95 0.86 -2.70
CA SER A 166 -4.17 0.93 -1.94
C SER A 166 -5.36 0.55 -2.82
N ASP A 167 -6.07 -0.54 -2.55
CA ASP A 167 -7.30 -0.89 -3.32
C ASP A 167 -8.32 0.25 -3.26
N SER A 168 -8.33 1.04 -2.17
CA SER A 168 -9.18 2.23 -2.05
C SER A 168 -8.75 3.42 -2.92
N THR A 169 -7.51 3.45 -3.42
CA THR A 169 -7.09 4.46 -4.42
C THR A 169 -7.56 4.11 -5.83
N SER A 170 -7.94 2.85 -6.10
CA SER A 170 -8.47 2.44 -7.41
C SER A 170 -9.80 3.12 -7.72
N LEU A 171 -10.73 3.14 -6.76
CA LEU A 171 -12.05 3.76 -6.97
C LEU A 171 -11.98 5.28 -7.11
N GLN A 172 -11.15 5.95 -6.30
CA GLN A 172 -11.02 7.42 -6.40
C GLN A 172 -10.37 7.84 -7.73
N VAL A 173 -9.36 7.10 -8.21
CA VAL A 173 -8.68 7.39 -9.49
C VAL A 173 -9.59 7.13 -10.69
N ILE A 174 -10.58 6.25 -10.60
CA ILE A 174 -11.60 6.03 -11.65
C ILE A 174 -12.75 7.03 -11.54
N LEU A 175 -13.17 7.41 -10.32
CA LEU A 175 -14.32 8.29 -10.11
C LEU A 175 -14.05 9.74 -10.55
N ILE A 176 -12.83 10.23 -10.37
CA ILE A 176 -12.40 11.59 -10.78
C ILE A 176 -12.55 11.83 -12.29
N PRO A 177 -11.97 11.01 -13.20
CA PRO A 177 -12.11 11.21 -14.64
C PRO A 177 -13.55 11.04 -15.13
N VAL A 178 -14.35 10.15 -14.51
CA VAL A 178 -15.77 9.98 -14.85
C VAL A 178 -16.57 11.23 -14.52
N TRP A 179 -16.35 11.84 -13.36
CA TRP A 179 -16.98 13.11 -12.98
C TRP A 179 -16.58 14.26 -13.90
N ILE A 180 -15.28 14.36 -14.25
CA ILE A 180 -14.78 15.38 -15.17
C ILE A 180 -15.43 15.21 -16.54
N PHE A 181 -15.49 13.98 -17.05
CA PHE A 181 -16.11 13.70 -18.35
C PHE A 181 -17.60 14.05 -18.35
N LEU A 182 -18.35 13.66 -17.32
CA LEU A 182 -19.77 13.99 -17.19
C LEU A 182 -20.00 15.51 -17.14
N PHE A 183 -19.17 16.24 -16.38
CA PHE A 183 -19.25 17.70 -16.30
C PHE A 183 -19.00 18.37 -17.65
N VAL A 184 -18.01 17.91 -18.42
CA VAL A 184 -17.73 18.42 -19.77
C VAL A 184 -18.88 18.14 -20.74
N VAL A 185 -19.53 16.97 -20.64
CA VAL A 185 -20.71 16.65 -21.46
C VAL A 185 -21.90 17.56 -21.12
N VAL A 186 -22.13 17.84 -19.83
CA VAL A 186 -23.19 18.76 -19.42
C VAL A 186 -22.91 20.19 -19.87
N LEU A 187 -21.66 20.65 -19.75
CA LEU A 187 -21.27 21.99 -20.22
C LEU A 187 -21.42 22.13 -21.74
N THR A 188 -20.95 21.15 -22.51
CA THR A 188 -21.09 21.18 -23.97
C THR A 188 -22.55 21.11 -24.39
N GLY A 189 -23.37 20.27 -23.75
CA GLY A 189 -24.82 20.22 -23.96
C GLY A 189 -25.52 21.54 -23.62
N ALA A 190 -25.17 22.19 -22.51
CA ALA A 190 -25.70 23.48 -22.13
C ALA A 190 -25.29 24.59 -23.12
N CYS A 191 -24.03 24.61 -23.55
CA CYS A 191 -23.55 25.56 -24.57
C CYS A 191 -24.28 25.39 -25.91
N LEU A 192 -24.49 24.16 -26.37
CA LEU A 192 -25.25 23.87 -27.59
C LEU A 192 -26.72 24.29 -27.44
N PHE A 193 -27.36 24.00 -26.30
CA PHE A 193 -28.73 24.41 -26.03
C PHE A 193 -28.88 25.93 -26.03
N LEU A 194 -27.95 26.65 -25.40
CA LEU A 194 -27.92 28.11 -25.44
C LEU A 194 -27.71 28.60 -26.88
N PHE A 195 -26.76 28.04 -27.63
CA PHE A 195 -26.53 28.42 -29.01
C PHE A 195 -27.80 28.24 -29.86
N LEU A 196 -28.45 27.08 -29.83
CA LEU A 196 -29.69 26.81 -30.55
C LEU A 196 -30.84 27.71 -30.12
N LYS A 197 -30.97 28.01 -28.82
CA LYS A 197 -32.01 28.90 -28.30
C LYS A 197 -31.78 30.36 -28.69
N TYR A 198 -30.52 30.78 -28.75
CA TYR A 198 -30.12 32.15 -29.07
C TYR A 198 -29.80 32.36 -30.56
N GLU A 199 -29.76 31.32 -31.41
CA GLU A 199 -29.58 31.46 -32.87
C GLU A 199 -30.58 32.44 -33.49
N SER A 200 -31.82 32.46 -32.98
CA SER A 200 -32.86 33.41 -33.41
C SER A 200 -32.55 34.87 -33.02
N ARG A 201 -31.81 35.09 -31.92
CA ARG A 201 -31.37 36.42 -31.44
C ARG A 201 -30.02 36.85 -32.05
N VAL A 202 -29.16 35.88 -32.40
CA VAL A 202 -27.82 36.13 -32.95
C VAL A 202 -27.89 36.58 -34.40
N LYS A 203 -28.91 36.17 -35.18
CA LYS A 203 -29.18 36.74 -36.51
C LYS A 203 -29.32 38.26 -36.50
N TYR A 204 -29.91 38.82 -35.43
CA TYR A 204 -30.10 40.27 -35.28
C TYR A 204 -28.78 41.04 -35.06
N TRP A 205 -27.76 40.39 -34.48
CA TRP A 205 -26.45 41.00 -34.23
C TRP A 205 -25.47 40.87 -35.40
N PHE A 206 -25.70 39.93 -36.32
CA PHE A 206 -24.90 39.76 -37.54
C PHE A 206 -25.50 40.42 -38.79
N GLN A 207 -26.62 41.15 -38.65
CA GLN A 207 -27.08 42.03 -39.71
C GLN A 207 -26.20 43.28 -39.73
N ALA A 208 -25.45 43.43 -40.84
CA ALA A 208 -24.76 44.68 -41.15
C ALA A 208 -25.75 45.85 -41.00
N PRO A 209 -25.32 47.00 -40.44
CA PRO A 209 -26.21 48.14 -40.30
C PRO A 209 -26.81 48.47 -41.67
N PRO A 210 -28.13 48.74 -41.75
CA PRO A 210 -28.76 49.05 -43.03
C PRO A 210 -28.02 50.25 -43.64
N ASN A 211 -27.44 50.06 -44.83
CA ASN A 211 -26.85 51.15 -45.58
C ASN A 211 -27.99 52.12 -45.94
N ILE A 212 -27.90 53.33 -45.40
CA ILE A 212 -28.84 54.41 -45.65
C ILE A 212 -28.81 54.71 -47.16
N PRO A 213 -29.96 54.78 -47.86
CA PRO A 213 -30.01 55.19 -49.26
C PRO A 213 -29.27 56.51 -49.46
N GLU A 214 -28.41 56.60 -50.48
CA GLU A 214 -27.51 57.75 -50.69
C GLU A 214 -28.24 59.11 -50.69
N GLN A 215 -29.53 59.16 -51.04
CA GLN A 215 -30.33 60.38 -50.96
C GLN A 215 -30.39 60.99 -49.56
N ILE A 216 -30.50 60.19 -48.48
CA ILE A 216 -30.65 60.72 -47.11
C ILE A 216 -29.28 61.13 -46.52
N LYS A 217 -28.20 60.52 -47.02
CA LYS A 217 -26.82 60.80 -46.60
C LYS A 217 -26.35 62.21 -47.02
N GLU A 218 -26.92 62.75 -48.10
CA GLU A 218 -26.66 64.11 -48.56
C GLU A 218 -27.35 65.14 -47.66
N TYR A 219 -28.61 64.90 -47.27
CA TYR A 219 -29.36 65.79 -46.35
C TYR A 219 -28.81 65.81 -44.92
N LEU A 220 -28.16 64.74 -44.46
CA LEU A 220 -27.54 64.68 -43.13
C LEU A 220 -26.15 65.34 -43.08
N LYS A 221 -25.57 65.70 -44.24
CA LYS A 221 -24.23 66.27 -44.33
C LYS A 221 -24.20 67.79 -44.22
N ASP A 222 -25.35 68.46 -44.37
CA ASP A 222 -25.47 69.91 -44.40
C ASP A 222 -26.59 70.38 -43.43
N PRO A 223 -26.28 70.65 -42.15
CA PRO A 223 -27.27 70.91 -41.12
C PRO A 223 -27.56 72.41 -41.01
N ASP A 224 -28.20 72.99 -42.01
CA ASP A 224 -28.67 74.39 -41.97
C ASP A 224 -30.14 74.50 -42.43
N GLU A 225 -31.08 73.88 -41.72
CA GLU A 225 -32.48 74.33 -41.70
C GLU A 225 -33.27 73.83 -40.46
N PRO A 226 -34.12 74.65 -39.83
CA PRO A 226 -34.59 74.47 -38.45
C PRO A 226 -35.89 73.65 -38.40
N ILE A 227 -35.87 72.40 -38.87
CA ILE A 227 -37.06 71.53 -38.86
C ILE A 227 -37.06 70.56 -37.67
N PHE A 228 -35.88 70.20 -37.14
CA PHE A 228 -35.77 69.22 -36.05
C PHE A 228 -36.16 69.78 -34.67
N GLU A 229 -36.21 71.09 -34.50
CA GLU A 229 -36.56 71.74 -33.22
C GLU A 229 -38.08 71.76 -32.94
N ALA A 230 -38.92 71.39 -33.93
CA ALA A 230 -40.37 71.31 -33.78
C ALA A 230 -40.87 69.91 -33.37
N LEU A 231 -40.05 68.85 -33.47
CA LEU A 231 -40.47 67.48 -33.14
C LEU A 231 -40.17 67.08 -31.68
N ASP A 232 -39.31 67.82 -31.00
CA ASP A 232 -38.91 67.54 -29.60
C ASP A 232 -39.86 68.16 -28.55
N MET A 233 -40.97 68.80 -28.97
CA MET A 233 -41.90 69.49 -28.08
C MET A 233 -43.31 68.90 -27.96
N ASP A 234 -43.55 67.67 -28.44
CA ASP A 234 -44.82 66.95 -28.21
C ASP A 234 -44.60 65.66 -27.40
N SER A 235 -44.03 65.81 -26.19
CA SER A 235 -44.18 64.81 -25.14
C SER A 235 -45.50 65.07 -24.38
N SER A 236 -46.58 64.40 -24.78
CA SER A 236 -47.78 64.24 -23.94
C SER A 236 -48.40 62.85 -24.15
N PRO A 237 -48.69 62.11 -23.07
CA PRO A 237 -49.05 60.69 -23.15
C PRO A 237 -50.53 60.53 -23.49
N LYS A 238 -50.83 59.89 -24.62
CA LYS A 238 -52.15 59.30 -24.86
C LYS A 238 -51.98 57.92 -25.47
N ASP A 239 -52.70 56.97 -24.87
CA ASP A 239 -52.79 55.56 -25.19
C ASP A 239 -52.73 55.26 -26.70
N ASP A 240 -51.63 54.65 -27.13
CA ASP A 240 -51.61 53.93 -28.39
C ASP A 240 -52.27 52.57 -28.15
N ALA A 241 -53.52 52.49 -28.58
CA ALA A 241 -54.25 51.24 -28.76
C ALA A 241 -53.53 50.40 -29.83
N TRP A 242 -52.75 49.41 -29.38
CA TRP A 242 -52.16 48.42 -30.27
C TRP A 242 -53.19 47.33 -30.60
N ASP A 243 -53.50 47.21 -31.89
CA ASP A 243 -54.31 46.12 -32.43
C ASP A 243 -53.52 44.79 -32.32
N SER A 244 -53.92 43.94 -31.40
CA SER A 244 -53.31 42.63 -31.17
C SER A 244 -53.76 41.64 -32.25
N VAL A 245 -52.90 41.39 -33.24
CA VAL A 245 -53.12 40.33 -34.24
C VAL A 245 -52.86 38.97 -33.60
N SER A 246 -53.92 38.21 -33.36
CA SER A 246 -53.86 36.82 -32.88
C SER A 246 -53.81 35.86 -34.07
N ILE A 247 -52.76 35.04 -34.13
CA ILE A 247 -52.67 33.92 -35.07
C ILE A 247 -53.25 32.69 -34.37
N ILE A 248 -54.44 32.26 -34.80
CA ILE A 248 -55.09 31.03 -34.35
C ILE A 248 -54.74 29.93 -35.35
N SER A 249 -53.95 28.94 -34.92
CA SER A 249 -53.85 27.65 -35.60
C SER A 249 -54.33 26.57 -34.63
N SER A 250 -55.43 25.90 -35.01
CA SER A 250 -56.13 24.87 -34.25
C SER A 250 -55.35 23.54 -34.16
N PRO A 251 -55.56 22.75 -33.09
CA PRO A 251 -54.97 21.42 -32.94
C PRO A 251 -55.74 20.38 -33.78
N GLU A 252 -55.02 19.53 -34.50
CA GLU A 252 -55.58 18.31 -35.09
C GLU A 252 -55.60 17.20 -34.03
N LYS A 253 -56.72 16.47 -34.00
CA LYS A 253 -57.13 15.53 -32.96
C LYS A 253 -56.25 14.28 -32.88
N GLU A 254 -56.20 13.75 -31.66
CA GLU A 254 -55.85 12.38 -31.28
C GLU A 254 -56.50 11.33 -32.19
N GLN A 255 -55.74 10.26 -32.46
CA GLN A 255 -56.33 8.93 -32.55
C GLN A 255 -55.42 7.94 -31.82
N ASP A 256 -55.96 7.42 -30.72
CA ASP A 256 -55.51 6.22 -30.01
C ASP A 256 -55.33 5.05 -30.98
N ASP A 257 -54.30 4.25 -30.76
CA ASP A 257 -54.37 2.82 -31.06
C ASP A 257 -53.80 2.03 -29.88
N VAL A 258 -54.69 1.30 -29.23
CA VAL A 258 -54.44 0.32 -28.18
C VAL A 258 -54.59 -1.06 -28.81
N LEU A 259 -53.68 -1.97 -28.41
CA LEU A 259 -53.75 -3.43 -28.52
C LEU A 259 -53.38 -4.06 -29.88
N GLN A 260 -52.33 -4.91 -29.93
CA GLN A 260 -52.46 -6.37 -29.71
C GLN A 260 -51.18 -7.17 -30.02
N THR A 261 -50.78 -8.02 -29.05
CA THR A 261 -50.22 -9.39 -29.19
C THR A 261 -49.09 -9.68 -30.18
N LEU A 262 -47.88 -9.99 -29.68
CA LEU A 262 -47.37 -11.33 -29.31
C LEU A 262 -45.93 -11.21 -28.78
#